data_AF-A0AB36L1D2-F1
#
_entry.id   AF-A0AB36L1D2-F1
#
_cell.length_a   1.000
_cell.length_b   1.000
_cell.length_c   1.000
_cell.angle_alpha   90.00
_cell.angle_beta   90.00
_cell.angle_gamma   90.00
#
_symmetry.space_group_name_H-M   'P 1'
#
loop_
_entity.id
_entity.type
_entity.pdbx_description
1 polymer ?
#
loop_
_entity_poly.entity_id
_entity_poly.type
_entity_poly.pdbx_seq_one_letter_code
_entity_poly.pdbx_strand_id
1 'polypeptide(L)' 'NRTLREQFIEFNELLLFEDLNLFNQRMAEYLVLYNSKRPHKSLELMTPVDYILRESKNCNMWWTHTEH' A
#
# COMPACT_ATOMS: atom_id res chain seq x y z
N ASN A 1 3.75 -2.85 -8.21
CA ASN A 1 4.04 -3.58 -6.94
C ASN A 1 3.49 -4.99 -7.09
N ARG A 2 4.35 -6.03 -7.08
CA ARG A 2 3.94 -7.43 -7.33
C ARG A 2 2.96 -7.96 -6.27
N THR A 3 3.24 -7.69 -5.00
CA THR A 3 2.43 -8.14 -3.87
C THR A 3 1.01 -7.56 -3.89
N LEU A 4 0.85 -6.27 -4.17
CA LEU A 4 -0.49 -5.65 -4.28
C LEU A 4 -1.32 -6.29 -5.39
N ARG A 5 -0.68 -6.58 -6.53
CA ARG A 5 -1.35 -7.23 -7.66
C ARG A 5 -1.85 -8.62 -7.27
N GLU A 6 -0.93 -9.48 -6.83
CA GLU A 6 -1.22 -10.89 -6.52
C GLU A 6 -2.13 -11.06 -5.30
N GLN A 7 -2.05 -10.18 -4.28
CA GLN A 7 -2.79 -10.36 -3.02
C GLN A 7 -4.12 -9.60 -2.94
N PHE A 8 -4.34 -8.59 -3.80
CA PHE A 8 -5.55 -7.79 -3.75
C PHE A 8 -6.22 -7.65 -5.13
N ILE A 9 -5.49 -7.16 -6.14
CA ILE A 9 -6.08 -6.78 -7.42
C ILE A 9 -6.63 -8.01 -8.15
N GLU A 10 -5.86 -9.09 -8.26
CA GLU A 10 -6.28 -10.31 -8.96
C GLU A 10 -7.50 -10.97 -8.30
N PHE A 11 -7.67 -10.82 -6.98
CA PHE A 11 -8.84 -11.31 -6.26
C PHE A 11 -10.09 -10.43 -6.38
N ASN A 12 -9.91 -9.14 -6.72
CA ASN A 12 -11.00 -8.17 -6.81
C ASN A 12 -11.14 -7.60 -8.23
N GLU A 13 -10.56 -8.25 -9.24
CA GLU A 13 -10.49 -7.75 -10.61
C GLU A 13 -11.87 -7.49 -11.21
N LEU A 14 -12.86 -8.34 -10.90
CA LEU A 14 -14.24 -8.15 -11.34
C LEU A 14 -14.84 -6.81 -10.88
N LEU A 15 -14.51 -6.36 -9.66
CA LEU A 15 -15.02 -5.10 -9.12
C LEU A 15 -14.50 -3.88 -9.89
N LEU A 16 -13.39 -3.99 -10.62
CA LEU A 16 -12.92 -2.91 -11.50
C LEU A 16 -13.91 -2.61 -12.63
N PHE A 17 -14.70 -3.60 -13.04
CA PHE A 17 -15.67 -3.49 -14.13
C PHE A 17 -17.12 -3.35 -13.63
N GLU A 18 -17.41 -3.92 -12.45
CA GLU A 18 -18.77 -3.97 -11.91
C GLU A 18 -19.07 -2.82 -10.92
N ASP A 19 -18.16 -2.55 -9.98
CA ASP A 19 -18.35 -1.55 -8.93
C ASP A 19 -17.01 -0.97 -8.44
N LEU A 20 -16.58 0.09 -9.11
CA LEU A 20 -15.32 0.76 -8.82
C LEU A 20 -15.31 1.40 -7.42
N ASN A 21 -16.46 1.80 -6.88
CA ASN A 21 -16.53 2.38 -5.55
C ASN A 21 -16.26 1.31 -4.48
N LEU A 22 -16.87 0.14 -4.62
CA LEU A 22 -16.61 -0.99 -3.73
C LEU A 22 -15.17 -1.49 -3.84
N PHE A 23 -14.60 -1.51 -5.06
CA PHE A 23 -13.19 -1.81 -5.25
C PHE A 23 -12.30 -0.85 -4.45
N ASN A 24 -12.53 0.46 -4.58
CA ASN A 24 -11.75 1.49 -3.88
C ASN A 24 -11.89 1.38 -2.35
N GLN A 25 -13.10 1.10 -1.85
CA GLN A 25 -13.32 0.88 -0.42
C GLN A 25 -12.49 -0.30 0.10
N ARG A 26 -12.58 -1.46 -0.57
CA ARG A 26 -11.80 -2.64 -0.19
C ARG A 26 -10.30 -2.41 -0.29
N MET A 27 -9.87 -1.63 -1.29
CA MET A 27 -8.46 -1.29 -1.47
C MET A 27 -7.96 -0.43 -0.32
N ALA A 28 -8.75 0.55 0.12
CA ALA A 28 -8.43 1.37 1.27
C ALA A 28 -8.31 0.52 2.55
N GLU A 29 -9.27 -0.37 2.81
CA GLU A 29 -9.23 -1.29 3.95
C GLU A 29 -8.00 -2.20 3.92
N TYR A 30 -7.68 -2.76 2.75
CA TYR A 30 -6.49 -3.59 2.55
C TYR A 30 -5.20 -2.81 2.83
N LEU A 31 -5.08 -1.58 2.33
CA LEU A 31 -3.89 -0.75 2.54
C LEU A 31 -3.71 -0.37 4.01
N VAL A 32 -4.79 -0.06 4.73
CA VAL A 32 -4.73 0.20 6.18
C VAL A 32 -4.19 -1.03 6.92
N LEU A 33 -4.70 -2.23 6.59
CA LEU A 33 -4.23 -3.49 7.18
C LEU A 33 -2.76 -3.76 6.84
N TYR A 34 -2.39 -3.67 5.57
CA TYR A 34 -1.06 -3.97 5.06
C TYR A 34 0.02 -3.06 5.67
N ASN A 35 -0.30 -1.77 5.84
CA ASN A 35 0.63 -0.78 6.34
C ASN A 35 0.69 -0.69 7.88
N SER A 36 -0.40 -1.03 8.58
CA SER A 36 -0.51 -0.78 10.03
C SER A 36 -0.52 -2.04 10.89
N LYS A 37 -0.77 -3.23 10.32
CA LYS A 37 -0.91 -4.47 11.10
C LYS A 37 -0.07 -5.63 10.56
N ARG A 38 0.21 -5.68 9.26
CA ARG A 38 0.95 -6.80 8.65
C ARG A 38 2.45 -6.63 8.90
N PRO A 39 3.11 -7.55 9.63
CA PRO A 39 4.57 -7.54 9.75
C PRO A 39 5.24 -8.02 8.46
N HIS A 40 6.35 -7.38 8.07
CA HIS A 40 7.08 -7.74 6.84
C HIS A 40 8.46 -8.29 7.17
N LYS A 41 8.79 -9.46 6.62
CA LYS A 41 10.08 -10.12 6.86
C LYS A 41 11.28 -9.25 6.46
N SER A 42 11.14 -8.47 5.38
CA SER A 42 12.18 -7.53 4.92
C SER A 42 12.36 -6.31 5.82
N LEU A 43 11.42 -6.05 6.73
CA LEU A 43 11.44 -4.95 7.70
C LEU A 43 11.65 -5.48 9.12
N GLU A 44 12.39 -6.58 9.30
CA GLU A 44 12.64 -7.17 10.62
C GLU A 44 11.34 -7.51 11.38
N LEU A 45 10.30 -7.93 10.65
CA LEU A 45 8.95 -8.20 11.17
C LEU A 45 8.21 -6.95 11.70
N MET A 46 8.66 -5.75 11.36
CA MET A 46 7.90 -4.52 11.60
C MET A 46 6.80 -4.32 10.55
N THR A 47 5.80 -3.51 10.90
CA THR A 47 4.87 -2.97 9.92
C THR A 47 5.53 -1.82 9.14
N PRO A 48 5.05 -1.48 7.93
CA PRO A 48 5.59 -0.35 7.18
C PRO A 48 5.49 0.98 7.94
N VAL A 49 4.38 1.21 8.66
CA VAL A 49 4.20 2.41 9.49
C VAL A 49 5.22 2.44 10.64
N ASP A 50 5.40 1.32 11.35
CA ASP A 50 6.37 1.26 12.45
C ASP A 50 7.80 1.52 11.95
N TYR A 51 8.14 0.97 10.78
CA TYR A 51 9.45 1.20 10.17
C TYR A 51 9.68 2.68 9.85
N ILE A 52 8.68 3.36 9.28
CA ILE A 52 8.75 4.80 8.97
C ILE A 52 8.95 5.61 10.26
N LEU A 53 8.19 5.29 11.32
CA LEU A 53 8.29 5.97 12.62
C LEU A 53 9.66 5.75 13.27
N ARG A 54 10.19 4.53 13.22
CA ARG A 54 11.51 4.17 13.79
C ARG A 54 12.64 4.88 13.08
N GLU A 55 12.63 4.87 11.75
CA GLU A 55 13.74 5.33 10.94
C GLU A 55 13.80 6.87 10.88
N SER A 56 12.79 7.59 11.38
CA SER A 56 12.69 9.05 11.29
C SER A 56 12.91 9.56 9.87
N LYS A 57 12.58 8.75 8.85
CA LYS A 57 12.73 9.18 7.46
C LYS A 57 11.79 10.34 7.26
N ASN A 58 12.35 11.54 7.18
CA ASN A 58 11.66 12.68 6.62
C ASN A 58 11.17 12.24 5.25
N CYS A 59 9.85 12.14 5.09
CA CYS A 59 9.26 11.94 3.78
C CYS A 59 9.80 13.07 2.91
N ASN A 60 10.68 12.74 1.97
CA ASN A 60 11.01 13.62 0.87
C ASN A 60 9.75 13.70 0.00
N MET A 61 8.70 14.40 0.46
CA MET A 61 7.57 14.83 -0.34
C MET A 61 8.01 15.93 -1.34
N TRP A 62 9.25 15.86 -1.82
CA TRP A 62 9.71 16.67 -2.92
C TRP A 62 9.15 16.01 -4.16
N TRP A 63 8.10 16.59 -4.72
CA TRP A 63 7.71 16.31 -6.10
C TRP A 63 8.96 16.53 -6.96
N THR A 64 9.52 15.49 -7.56
CA THR A 64 10.61 15.68 -8.53
C THR A 64 10.00 16.35 -9.76
N HIS A 65 10.09 17.68 -9.82
CA HIS A 65 9.76 18.45 -11.01
C HIS A 65 10.64 17.91 -12.15
N THR A 66 10.04 17.09 -13.01
CA THR A 66 10.70 16.55 -14.19
C THR A 66 10.46 17.58 -15.29
N GLU A 67 11.48 18.40 -15.56
CA GLU A 67 11.48 19.24 -16.77
C GLU A 67 11.71 18.32 -17.99
N HIS A 68 10.90 18.53 -19.02
CA HIS A 68 10.98 17.83 -20.31
C HIS A 68 12.06 18.43 -21.22
#